data_AF-A0A8T4T948-F1
#
_entry.id   AF-A0A8T4T948-F1
#
_cell.length_a   1.000
_cell.length_b   1.000
_cell.length_c   1.000
_cell.angle_alpha   90.00
_cell.angle_beta   90.00
_cell.angle_gamma   90.00
#
_symmetry.space_group_name_H-M   'P 1'
#
loop_
_entity.id
_entity.type
_entity.pdbx_description
1 polymer ?
#
loop_
_entity_poly.entity_id
_entity_poly.type
_entity_poly.pdbx_seq_one_letter_code
_entity_poly.pdbx_strand_id
1 'polypeptide(L)'
;MKWHKVLHPTLKPHLEHQIRETFKHRKVIRRAEDPKLAQLWVAVANLTKDINELKIQLRMPAYKASVVLSKNNSKAKSPRKKGR
;
A
#
# COMPACT_ATOMS: atom_id res chain seq x y z
N MET A 1 26.22 -1.65 6.43
CA MET A 1 25.85 -1.96 5.03
C MET A 1 25.76 -0.71 4.18
N LYS A 2 26.21 -0.74 2.92
CA LYS A 2 26.10 0.39 1.96
C LYS A 2 24.92 0.17 1.01
N TRP A 3 23.70 0.04 1.55
CA TRP A 3 22.47 -0.21 0.78
C TRP A 3 22.26 0.82 -0.34
N HIS A 4 22.67 2.07 -0.09
CA HIS A 4 22.59 3.18 -1.03
C HIS A 4 23.37 2.98 -2.35
N LYS A 5 24.29 2.00 -2.41
CA LYS A 5 25.06 1.66 -3.63
C LYS A 5 24.39 0.61 -4.49
N VAL A 6 23.52 -0.19 -3.90
CA VAL A 6 22.87 -1.35 -4.54
C VAL A 6 21.40 -1.04 -4.86
N LEU A 7 20.84 -0.03 -4.20
CA LEU A 7 19.46 0.39 -4.39
C LEU A 7 19.29 1.10 -5.75
N HIS A 8 18.22 0.72 -6.45
CA HIS A 8 17.85 1.38 -7.71
C HIS A 8 17.62 2.89 -7.48
N PRO A 9 18.09 3.79 -8.38
CA PRO A 9 18.00 5.24 -8.19
C PRO A 9 16.59 5.77 -7.92
N THR A 10 15.57 5.15 -8.52
CA THR A 10 14.17 5.56 -8.32
C THR A 10 13.63 5.25 -6.93
N LEU A 11 14.15 4.23 -6.25
CA LEU A 11 13.70 3.82 -4.91
C LEU A 11 14.40 4.63 -3.80
N LYS A 12 15.57 5.19 -4.11
CA LYS A 12 16.38 5.98 -3.20
C LYS A 12 15.63 7.13 -2.52
N PRO A 13 14.92 8.03 -3.24
CA PRO A 13 14.21 9.14 -2.59
C PRO A 13 13.10 8.65 -1.65
N HIS A 14 12.40 7.57 -2.00
CA HIS A 14 11.35 7.00 -1.15
C HIS A 14 11.91 6.41 0.14
N LEU A 15 13.01 5.66 0.05
CA LEU A 15 13.65 5.09 1.25
C LEU A 15 14.26 6.18 2.13
N GLU A 16 14.90 7.21 1.54
CA GLU A 16 15.44 8.34 2.30
C GLU A 16 14.35 9.14 3.02
N HIS A 17 13.19 9.35 2.37
CA HIS A 17 12.03 9.96 3.01
C HIS A 17 11.58 9.15 4.23
N GLN A 18 11.50 7.83 4.11
CA GLN A 18 11.03 6.96 5.18
C GLN A 18 12.04 6.84 6.32
N ILE A 19 13.33 6.88 6.01
CA ILE A 19 14.40 7.02 7.01
C ILE A 19 14.22 8.32 7.80
N ARG A 20 13.79 9.43 7.19
CA ARG A 20 13.47 10.67 7.93
C ARG A 20 12.23 10.50 8.81
N GLU A 21 11.22 9.78 8.34
CA GLU A 21 10.00 9.51 9.13
C GLU A 21 10.29 8.67 10.39
N THR A 22 11.29 7.78 10.34
CA THR A 22 11.70 6.99 11.52
C THR A 22 12.20 7.84 12.69
N PHE A 23 12.57 9.12 12.49
CA PHE A 23 12.96 10.01 13.58
C PHE A 23 11.84 10.20 14.61
N LYS A 24 10.57 10.02 14.21
CA LYS A 24 9.42 9.98 15.14
C LYS A 24 9.58 8.88 16.21
N HIS A 25 10.25 7.78 15.86
CA HIS A 25 10.51 6.63 16.73
C HIS A 25 11.95 6.59 17.27
N ARG A 26 12.71 7.68 17.18
CA ARG A 26 14.13 7.76 17.54
C ARG A 26 14.45 7.23 18.94
N LYS A 27 13.57 7.45 19.92
CA LYS A 27 13.76 6.96 21.30
C LYS A 27 13.83 5.44 21.38
N VAL A 28 12.99 4.74 20.62
CA VAL A 28 12.92 3.28 20.60
C VAL A 28 14.06 2.70 19.77
N ILE A 29 14.34 3.32 18.60
CA ILE A 29 15.43 2.91 17.71
C ILE A 29 16.80 2.98 18.42
N ARG A 30 17.01 3.99 19.26
CA ARG A 30 18.25 4.13 20.06
C ARG A 30 18.46 3.02 21.09
N ARG A 31 17.41 2.31 21.49
CA ARG A 31 17.48 1.19 22.45
C ARG A 31 17.76 -0.15 21.77
N ALA A 32 17.71 -0.20 20.44
CA ALA A 32 18.03 -1.41 19.69
C ALA A 32 19.54 -1.68 19.70
N GLU A 33 19.90 -2.95 19.59
CA GLU A 33 21.28 -3.42 19.53
C GLU A 33 22.07 -2.77 18.37
N ASP A 34 21.45 -2.69 17.18
CA ASP A 34 21.94 -1.89 16.06
C ASP A 34 20.89 -0.83 15.67
N PRO A 35 21.04 0.43 16.12
CA PRO A 35 20.13 1.51 15.79
C PRO A 35 20.03 1.81 14.29
N LYS A 36 21.11 1.62 13.52
CA LYS A 36 21.11 1.92 12.08
C LYS A 36 20.31 0.87 11.32
N LEU A 37 20.47 -0.39 11.70
CA LEU A 37 19.72 -1.49 11.11
C LEU A 37 18.24 -1.42 11.51
N ALA A 38 17.94 -1.13 12.78
CA ALA A 38 16.58 -0.92 13.25
C ALA A 38 15.88 0.21 12.50
N GLN A 39 16.59 1.33 12.27
CA GLN A 39 16.07 2.45 11.49
C GLN A 39 15.68 2.02 10.06
N LEU A 40 16.53 1.21 9.41
CA LEU A 40 16.28 0.73 8.05
C LEU A 40 15.05 -0.20 8.00
N TRP A 41 14.93 -1.12 8.95
CA TRP A 41 13.78 -2.03 9.05
C TRP A 41 12.46 -1.28 9.25
N VAL A 42 12.45 -0.27 10.11
CA VAL A 42 11.27 0.58 10.32
C VAL A 42 10.90 1.31 9.03
N ALA A 43 11.88 1.87 8.31
CA ALA A 43 11.64 2.53 7.03
C ALA A 43 11.04 1.58 5.98
N VAL A 44 11.53 0.33 5.92
CA VAL A 44 10.98 -0.71 5.02
C VAL A 44 9.56 -1.13 5.43
N ALA A 45 9.29 -1.25 6.73
CA ALA A 45 7.95 -1.57 7.23
C ALA A 45 6.94 -0.49 6.86
N ASN A 46 7.31 0.79 7.00
CA ASN A 46 6.47 1.91 6.58
C ASN A 46 6.19 1.87 5.06
N LEU A 47 7.21 1.67 4.22
CA LEU A 47 7.00 1.52 2.77
C LEU A 47 6.05 0.36 2.44
N THR A 48 6.20 -0.75 3.14
CA THR A 48 5.36 -1.94 2.93
C THR A 48 3.90 -1.64 3.30
N LYS A 49 3.69 -0.90 4.38
CA LYS A 49 2.37 -0.43 4.79
C LYS A 49 1.76 0.49 3.72
N ASP A 50 2.50 1.49 3.25
CA ASP A 50 2.04 2.43 2.22
C ASP A 50 1.67 1.70 0.92
N ILE A 51 2.49 0.74 0.48
CA ILE A 51 2.20 -0.10 -0.69
C ILE A 51 0.91 -0.90 -0.49
N ASN A 52 0.69 -1.44 0.71
CA ASN A 52 -0.52 -2.21 1.00
C ASN A 52 -1.77 -1.31 1.03
N GLU A 53 -1.68 -0.12 1.63
CA GLU A 53 -2.77 0.86 1.61
C GLU A 53 -3.12 1.29 0.18
N LEU A 54 -2.12 1.58 -0.66
CA LEU A 54 -2.33 1.89 -2.07
C LEU A 54 -2.96 0.72 -2.83
N LYS A 55 -2.52 -0.52 -2.57
CA LYS A 55 -3.13 -1.72 -3.18
C LYS A 55 -4.60 -1.87 -2.78
N ILE A 56 -4.95 -1.63 -1.52
CA ILE A 56 -6.33 -1.68 -1.05
C ILE A 56 -7.15 -0.57 -1.72
N GLN A 57 -6.62 0.65 -1.74
CA GLN A 57 -7.28 1.80 -2.38
C GLN A 57 -7.48 1.61 -3.89
N LEU A 58 -6.60 0.89 -4.59
CA LEU A 58 -6.78 0.53 -6.00
C LEU A 58 -7.78 -0.61 -6.19
N ARG A 59 -7.80 -1.59 -5.28
CA ARG A 59 -8.71 -2.74 -5.35
C ARG A 59 -10.17 -2.37 -5.13
N MET A 60 -10.45 -1.43 -4.22
CA MET A 60 -11.82 -1.00 -3.88
C MET A 60 -12.61 -0.37 -5.05
N PRO A 61 -12.08 0.58 -5.83
CA PRO A 61 -12.77 1.15 -6.99
C PRO A 61 -12.96 0.12 -8.10
N ALA A 62 -12.00 -0.79 -8.32
CA ALA A 62 -12.15 -1.89 -9.29
C ALA A 62 -13.30 -2.85 -8.88
N TYR A 63 -13.40 -3.20 -7.59
CA TYR A 63 -14.50 -3.99 -7.07
C TYR A 63 -15.85 -3.26 -7.24
N LYS A 64 -15.93 -1.98 -6.83
CA LYS A 64 -17.16 -1.18 -6.99
C LYS A 64 -17.62 -1.11 -8.45
N ALA A 65 -16.71 -0.88 -9.40
CA ALA A 65 -17.04 -0.84 -10.82
C ALA A 65 -17.61 -2.19 -11.31
N SER A 66 -16.97 -3.31 -10.97
CA SER A 66 -17.40 -4.65 -11.37
C SER A 66 -18.77 -5.05 -10.79
N VAL A 67 -19.05 -4.69 -9.53
CA VAL A 67 -20.32 -5.01 -8.86
C VAL A 67 -21.47 -4.15 -9.39
N VAL A 68 -21.24 -2.87 -9.68
CA VAL A 68 -22.25 -1.98 -10.26
C VAL A 68 -22.63 -2.45 -11.68
N LEU A 69 -21.64 -2.83 -12.49
CA LEU A 69 -21.88 -3.41 -13.82
C LEU A 69 -22.67 -4.73 -13.75
N SER A 70 -22.36 -5.60 -12.80
CA SER A 70 -23.07 -6.87 -12.60
C SER A 70 -24.55 -6.67 -12.20
N LYS A 71 -24.82 -5.73 -11.28
CA LYS A 71 -26.21 -5.42 -10.85
C LYS A 71 -27.06 -4.82 -11.97
N ASN A 72 -26.51 -3.93 -12.79
CA ASN A 72 -27.28 -3.33 -13.89
C ASN A 72 -27.63 -4.36 -14.98
N ASN A 73 -26.75 -5.31 -15.27
CA ASN A 73 -27.03 -6.37 -16.24
C ASN A 73 -28.11 -7.35 -15.75
N SER A 74 -28.20 -7.60 -14.44
CA SER A 74 -29.22 -8.48 -13.86
C SER A 74 -30.64 -7.87 -13.86
N LYS A 75 -30.76 -6.54 -13.78
CA LYS A 75 -32.06 -5.84 -13.85
C LYS A 75 -32.63 -5.74 -15.27
N ALA A 76 -31.77 -5.76 -16.29
CA ALA A 76 -32.20 -5.67 -17.70
C ALA A 76 -32.82 -6.98 -18.24
N LYS A 77 -32.70 -8.10 -17.51
CA LYS A 77 -33.10 -9.43 -18.00
C LYS A 77 -34.41 -9.98 -17.41
N SER A 78 -35.23 -9.20 -16.69
CA SER A 78 -36.54 -9.74 -16.27
C SER A 78 -37.53 -9.73 -17.44
N PRO A 79 -37.98 -10.91 -17.95
CA PRO A 79 -39.02 -10.94 -18.97
C PRO A 79 -40.32 -10.60 -18.25
N ARG A 80 -40.96 -9.51 -18.67
CA ARG A 80 -42.31 -9.13 -18.25
C ARG A 80 -43.24 -10.27 -18.68
N LYS A 81 -43.63 -11.15 -17.75
CA LYS A 81 -44.64 -12.19 -17.98
C LYS A 81 -45.93 -11.47 -18.40
N LYS A 82 -46.24 -11.49 -19.71
CA LYS A 82 -47.56 -11.13 -20.22
C LYS A 82 -48.51 -12.25 -19.80
N GLY A 83 -49.26 -12.02 -18.73
CA GLY A 83 -50.44 -12.82 -18.39
C GLY A 83 -51.48 -12.64 -19.49
N ARG A 84 -52.01 -13.77 -19.95
CA ARG A 84 -53.01 -13.88 -21.01
C ARG A 84 -54.39 -13.97 -20.38
#